data_AF-X1PGF5-F1
#
_entry.id   AF-X1PGF5-F1
#
_cell.length_a   1.000
_cell.length_b   1.000
_cell.length_c   1.000
_cell.angle_alpha   90.00
_cell.angle_beta   90.00
_cell.angle_gamma   90.00
#
_symmetry.space_group_name_H-M   'P 1'
#
loop_
_entity.id
_entity.type
_entity.pdbx_description
1 polymer ?
#
loop_
_entity_poly.entity_id
_entity_poly.type
_entity_poly.pdbx_seq_one_letter_code
_entity_poly.pdbx_strand_id
1 'polypeptide(L)'
;LVTVDAVAEAMANTDKEGTFWLTNPDPPTLGQLVEWAGEFIMVKMRIEPEFKPTPIEAQFAKMANAFVPYLEGDDFPSDLESCSITRGFIHETIKNATILTNSPF
;
A
#
# COMPACT_ATOMS: atom_id res chain seq x y z
N LEU A 1 0.98 7.46 -4.25
CA LEU A 1 -0.41 6.93 -4.18
C LEU A 1 -1.01 7.05 -5.57
N VAL A 2 -1.78 6.06 -6.02
CA VAL A 2 -2.61 6.23 -7.22
C VAL A 2 -3.72 7.24 -6.87
N THR A 3 -3.68 8.41 -7.50
CA THR A 3 -4.66 9.48 -7.24
C THR A 3 -5.92 9.27 -8.08
N VAL A 4 -7.05 9.80 -7.63
CA VAL A 4 -8.29 9.80 -8.42
C VAL A 4 -8.07 10.51 -9.75
N ASP A 5 -7.32 11.60 -9.76
CA ASP A 5 -7.00 12.34 -10.98
C ASP A 5 -6.17 11.50 -11.96
N ALA A 6 -5.16 10.75 -11.49
CA ALA A 6 -4.39 9.85 -12.33
C ALA A 6 -5.26 8.73 -12.92
N VAL A 7 -6.22 8.22 -12.15
CA VAL A 7 -7.19 7.23 -12.65
C VAL A 7 -8.13 7.86 -13.68
N ALA A 8 -8.67 9.04 -13.39
CA ALA A 8 -9.59 9.74 -14.27
C ALA A 8 -8.92 10.13 -15.59
N GLU A 9 -7.68 10.60 -15.54
CA GLU A 9 -6.85 10.90 -16.71
C GLU A 9 -6.56 9.63 -17.53
N ALA A 10 -6.14 8.55 -16.87
CA ALA A 10 -5.91 7.27 -17.55
C ALA A 10 -7.19 6.76 -18.23
N MET A 11 -8.33 6.84 -17.56
CA MET A 11 -9.63 6.45 -18.14
C MET A 11 -10.03 7.35 -19.31
N ALA A 12 -9.82 8.66 -19.20
CA ALA A 12 -10.18 9.62 -20.25
C ALA A 12 -9.32 9.50 -21.50
N ASN A 13 -8.06 9.09 -21.35
CA ASN A 13 -7.10 8.94 -22.45
C ASN A 13 -7.01 7.51 -23.00
N THR A 14 -7.79 6.57 -22.45
CA THR A 14 -7.82 5.18 -22.93
C THR A 14 -8.79 5.05 -24.10
N ASP A 15 -8.24 5.10 -25.32
CA ASP A 15 -9.02 4.98 -26.56
C ASP A 15 -9.08 3.53 -27.11
N LYS A 16 -8.50 2.56 -26.41
CA LYS A 16 -8.37 1.17 -26.86
C LYS A 16 -9.11 0.21 -25.93
N GLU A 17 -9.76 -0.79 -26.51
CA GLU A 17 -10.33 -1.90 -25.75
C GLU A 17 -9.22 -2.79 -25.17
N GLY A 18 -9.34 -3.17 -23.90
CA GLY A 18 -8.35 -4.02 -23.23
C GLY A 18 -8.47 -4.03 -21.71
N THR A 19 -7.53 -4.72 -21.07
CA THR A 19 -7.33 -4.72 -19.61
C THR A 19 -6.17 -3.78 -19.28
N PHE A 20 -6.41 -2.82 -18.39
CA PHE A 20 -5.42 -1.83 -17.94
C PHE A 20 -5.16 -1.97 -16.45
N TRP A 21 -3.91 -1.77 -16.04
CA TRP A 21 -3.43 -1.90 -14.68
C TRP A 21 -3.04 -0.53 -14.13
N LEU A 22 -3.97 0.10 -13.41
CA LEU A 22 -3.73 1.40 -12.75
C LEU A 22 -3.12 1.19 -11.36
N THR A 23 -1.93 0.59 -11.33
CA THR A 23 -1.15 0.30 -10.12
C THR A 23 -0.03 1.33 -9.96
N ASN A 24 0.56 1.45 -8.77
CA ASN A 24 1.77 2.26 -8.63
C ASN A 24 2.93 1.58 -9.38
N PRO A 25 3.63 2.23 -10.33
CA PRO A 25 4.75 1.63 -11.06
C PRO A 25 5.94 1.31 -10.16
N ASP A 26 6.12 2.10 -9.09
CA ASP A 26 7.21 1.92 -8.12
C ASP A 26 6.61 1.79 -6.70
N PRO A 27 5.97 0.65 -6.37
CA PRO A 27 5.42 0.45 -5.04
C PRO A 27 6.54 0.26 -4.00
N PRO A 28 6.40 0.85 -2.81
CA PRO A 28 7.32 0.53 -1.72
C PRO A 28 7.12 -0.91 -1.29
N THR A 29 8.22 -1.61 -1.00
CA THR A 29 8.14 -2.97 -0.46
C THR A 29 7.57 -2.96 0.96
N LEU A 30 7.02 -4.10 1.40
CA LEU A 30 6.60 -4.27 2.79
C LEU A 30 7.73 -3.99 3.78
N GLY A 31 8.98 -4.33 3.42
CA GLY A 31 10.17 -4.01 4.21
C GLY A 31 10.38 -2.50 4.39
N GLN A 32 10.28 -1.72 3.30
CA GLN A 32 10.39 -0.26 3.36
C GLN A 32 9.26 0.37 4.19
N LEU A 33 8.03 -0.13 4.04
CA LEU A 33 6.89 0.35 4.82
C LEU A 33 7.09 0.09 6.33
N VAL A 34 7.57 -1.11 6.69
CA VAL A 34 7.87 -1.48 8.07
C VAL A 34 9.00 -0.64 8.66
N GLU A 35 10.04 -0.36 7.87
CA GLU A 35 11.14 0.53 8.27
C GLU A 35 10.62 1.94 8.56
N TRP A 36 9.91 2.57 7.62
CA TRP A 36 9.42 3.94 7.77
C TRP A 36 8.38 4.06 8.89
N ALA A 37 7.49 3.08 9.03
CA ALA A 37 6.54 3.06 10.13
C ALA A 37 7.25 2.92 11.49
N GLY A 38 8.23 2.02 11.58
CA GLY A 38 9.02 1.80 12.79
C GLY A 38 9.85 3.03 13.20
N GLU A 39 10.46 3.72 12.22
CA GLU A 39 11.15 5.01 12.43
C GLU A 39 10.20 6.04 13.05
N PHE A 40 8.99 6.17 12.52
CA PHE A 40 8.01 7.14 13.00
C PHE A 40 7.56 6.88 14.45
N ILE A 41 7.26 5.63 14.80
CA ILE A 41 6.80 5.27 16.16
C ILE A 41 7.95 4.96 17.13
N MET A 42 9.20 5.06 16.69
CA MET A 42 10.41 4.72 17.44
C MET A 42 10.43 3.27 17.96
N VAL A 43 9.87 2.32 17.19
CA VAL A 43 9.86 0.89 17.51
C VAL A 43 10.53 0.10 16.39
N LYS A 44 11.41 -0.82 16.78
CA LYS A 44 11.99 -1.78 15.81
C LYS A 44 10.94 -2.82 15.44
N MET A 45 10.30 -2.62 14.29
CA MET A 45 9.35 -3.57 13.72
C MET A 45 10.09 -4.64 12.91
N ARG A 46 9.52 -5.83 12.84
CA ARG A 46 10.01 -6.94 12.02
C ARG A 46 8.83 -7.72 11.44
N ILE A 47 8.98 -8.17 10.20
CA ILE A 47 8.04 -9.09 9.56
C ILE A 47 8.38 -10.48 10.06
N GLU A 48 7.42 -11.16 10.69
CA GLU A 48 7.63 -12.52 11.19
C GLU A 48 7.06 -13.55 10.20
N PRO A 49 7.89 -14.46 9.66
CA PRO A 49 7.45 -15.42 8.65
C PRO A 49 6.59 -16.55 9.22
N GLU A 50 6.72 -16.86 10.52
CA GLU A 50 6.01 -17.96 11.18
C GLU A 50 4.77 -17.50 11.96
N PHE A 51 4.08 -16.48 11.45
CA PHE A 51 2.87 -15.99 12.08
C PHE A 51 1.77 -17.07 12.10
N LYS A 52 1.23 -17.36 13.28
CA LYS A 52 0.09 -18.28 13.45
C LYS A 52 -1.18 -17.44 13.62
N PRO A 53 -1.95 -17.20 12.54
CA PRO A 53 -3.10 -16.33 12.62
C PRO A 53 -4.18 -16.97 13.49
N THR A 54 -4.85 -16.14 14.30
CA THR A 54 -6.16 -16.45 14.86
C THR A 54 -7.20 -16.65 13.74
N PRO A 55 -8.38 -17.23 14.01
CA PRO A 55 -9.40 -17.43 12.97
C PRO A 55 -9.80 -16.16 12.21
N ILE A 56 -9.85 -15.01 12.89
CA ILE A 56 -10.19 -13.72 12.28
C ILE A 56 -9.04 -13.23 11.40
N GLU A 57 -7.80 -13.31 11.87
CA GLU A 57 -6.62 -12.95 11.10
C GLU A 57 -6.42 -13.87 9.89
N ALA A 58 -6.81 -15.14 9.99
CA ALA A 58 -6.76 -16.08 8.88
C ALA A 58 -7.77 -15.72 7.77
N GLN A 59 -8.96 -15.23 8.15
CA GLN A 59 -9.91 -14.68 7.18
C GLN A 59 -9.35 -13.43 6.50
N PHE A 60 -8.73 -12.52 7.27
CA PHE A 60 -8.05 -11.36 6.69
C PHE A 60 -6.94 -11.77 5.73
N ALA A 61 -6.04 -12.67 6.14
CA ALA A 61 -4.95 -13.17 5.30
C ALA A 61 -5.47 -13.78 3.98
N LYS A 62 -6.58 -14.53 4.04
CA LYS A 62 -7.22 -15.08 2.83
C LYS A 62 -7.70 -13.99 1.87
N MET A 63 -8.26 -12.89 2.38
CA MET A 63 -8.69 -11.75 1.55
C MET A 63 -7.49 -10.96 1.03
N ALA A 64 -6.46 -10.80 1.86
CA ALA A 64 -5.25 -10.05 1.53
C ALA A 64 -4.33 -10.81 0.55
N ASN A 65 -4.50 -12.12 0.39
CA ASN A 65 -3.61 -12.98 -0.41
C ASN A 65 -3.43 -12.50 -1.86
N ALA A 66 -4.47 -11.91 -2.47
CA ALA A 66 -4.37 -11.38 -3.84
C ALA A 66 -3.41 -10.18 -3.95
N PHE A 67 -3.14 -9.49 -2.84
CA PHE A 67 -2.24 -8.33 -2.77
C PHE A 67 -0.83 -8.71 -2.30
N VAL A 68 -0.59 -9.96 -1.88
CA VAL A 68 0.73 -10.40 -1.39
C VAL A 68 1.85 -10.11 -2.39
N PRO A 69 1.71 -10.43 -3.69
CA PRO A 69 2.81 -10.18 -4.62
C PRO A 69 3.14 -8.67 -4.73
N TYR A 70 2.11 -7.81 -4.60
CA TYR A 70 2.30 -6.35 -4.63
C TYR A 70 3.07 -5.86 -3.40
N LEU A 71 2.86 -6.49 -2.25
CA LEU A 71 3.54 -6.16 -1.00
C LEU A 71 4.98 -6.71 -0.94
N GLU A 72 5.23 -7.85 -1.59
CA GLU A 72 6.55 -8.47 -1.66
C GLU A 72 7.50 -7.79 -2.67
N GLY A 73 6.96 -6.88 -3.49
CA GLY A 73 7.73 -6.12 -4.47
C GLY A 73 7.97 -6.87 -5.77
N ASP A 74 7.08 -7.80 -6.13
CA ASP A 74 7.08 -8.41 -7.46
C ASP A 74 6.84 -7.34 -8.54
N ASP A 75 7.33 -7.59 -9.76
CA ASP A 75 7.06 -6.73 -10.92
C ASP A 75 5.57 -6.76 -11.24
N PHE A 76 4.86 -5.69 -10.87
CA PHE A 76 3.48 -5.48 -11.27
C PHE A 76 3.41 -4.65 -12.55
N PRO A 77 2.62 -5.07 -13.55
CA PRO A 77 2.32 -4.20 -14.67
C PRO A 77 1.63 -2.94 -14.14
N SER A 78 2.10 -1.78 -14.61
CA SER A 78 1.49 -0.48 -14.37
C SER A 78 1.43 0.29 -15.68
N ASP A 79 0.25 0.80 -16.00
CA ASP A 79 0.01 1.73 -17.10
C ASP A 79 0.11 3.20 -16.65
N LEU A 80 0.55 3.46 -15.41
CA LEU A 80 0.77 4.80 -14.86
C LEU A 80 2.24 5.20 -14.94
N GLU A 81 2.52 6.47 -15.28
CA GLU A 81 3.91 6.93 -15.45
C GLU A 81 4.62 7.31 -14.14
N SER A 82 3.90 7.81 -13.12
CA SER A 82 4.51 8.14 -11.83
C SER A 82 3.49 8.19 -10.69
N CYS A 83 3.74 7.47 -9.59
CA CYS A 83 2.89 7.47 -8.39
C CYS A 83 3.69 7.24 -7.09
N SER A 84 4.91 7.78 -7.01
CA SER A 84 5.85 7.48 -5.93
C SER A 84 5.26 7.70 -4.53
N ILE A 85 5.52 6.74 -3.64
CA ILE A 85 5.17 6.81 -2.22
C ILE A 85 6.46 7.10 -1.46
N THR A 86 6.49 8.22 -0.74
CA THR A 86 7.66 8.66 0.00
C THR A 86 7.55 8.32 1.48
N ARG A 87 8.69 8.25 2.17
CA ARG A 87 8.76 8.18 3.64
C ARG A 87 7.89 9.25 4.31
N GLY A 88 8.01 10.51 3.87
CA GLY A 88 7.25 11.63 4.43
C GLY A 88 5.74 11.45 4.31
N PHE A 89 5.27 10.91 3.18
CA PHE A 89 3.87 10.57 2.98
C PHE A 89 3.38 9.51 4.00
N ILE A 90 4.18 8.47 4.25
CA ILE A 90 3.84 7.43 5.24
C ILE A 90 3.79 8.00 6.66
N HIS A 91 4.75 8.85 7.04
CA HIS A 91 4.76 9.49 8.36
C HIS A 91 3.50 10.33 8.59
N GLU A 92 3.11 11.17 7.63
CA GLU A 92 1.88 11.96 7.73
C GLU A 92 0.63 11.09 7.74
N THR A 93 0.62 9.97 7.00
CA THR A 93 -0.49 9.01 7.03
C THR A 93 -0.67 8.40 8.42
N ILE A 94 0.40 7.93 9.07
CA ILE A 94 0.35 7.34 10.42
C ILE A 94 -0.11 8.38 11.44
N LYS A 95 0.43 9.60 11.35
CA LYS A 95 0.03 10.72 12.19
C LYS A 95 -1.47 11.01 12.08
N ASN A 96 -2.00 11.11 10.86
CA ASN A 96 -3.42 11.36 10.62
C ASN A 96 -4.31 10.21 11.11
N ALA A 97 -3.91 8.95 10.88
CA ALA A 97 -4.64 7.79 11.39
C ALA A 97 -4.70 7.77 12.92
N THR A 98 -3.61 8.16 13.59
CA THR A 98 -3.52 8.21 15.05
C THR A 98 -4.35 9.35 15.64
N ILE A 99 -4.39 10.51 14.97
CA ILE A 99 -5.29 11.63 15.34
C ILE A 99 -6.76 11.19 15.23
N LEU A 100 -7.12 10.46 14.17
CA LEU A 100 -8.47 9.94 13.98
C LEU A 100 -8.88 8.94 15.09
N THR A 101 -7.95 8.13 15.60
CA THR A 101 -8.23 7.20 16.72
C THR A 101 -8.32 7.88 18.09
N ASN A 102 -7.78 9.10 18.24
CA ASN A 102 -7.89 9.90 19.47
C ASN A 102 -9.07 10.87 19.46
N SER A 103 -9.86 10.88 18.38
CA SER A 103 -11.09 11.67 18.31
C SER A 103 -12.19 10.95 19.10
N PRO A 104 -12.81 11.59 20.11
CA PRO A 104 -13.85 10.97 20.90
C PRO A 104 -15.13 10.92 20.06
N PHE A 105 -15.36 9.80 19.41
CA PHE A 105 -16.71 9.33 19.12
C PHE A 105 -17.05 8.22 20.11
#